data_AF-A0A953T1R5-F1
#
_entry.id   AF-A0A953T1R5-F1
#
_cell.length_a   1.000
_cell.length_b   1.000
_cell.length_c   1.000
_cell.angle_alpha   90.00
_cell.angle_beta   90.00
_cell.angle_gamma   90.00
#
_symmetry.space_group_name_H-M   'P 1'
#
loop_
_entity.id
_entity.type
_entity.pdbx_description
1 polymer ?
#
loop_
_entity_poly.entity_id
_entity_poly.type
_entity_poly.pdbx_seq_one_letter_code
_entity_poly.pdbx_strand_id
1 'polypeptide(L)'
;MEKSRQELFELVWSMPMTKLSKQFELSDVGLRKICVKHQIPLPLQGHWTRKQFGKEAPRPELPDKDFNPIIEINDDYKIKLNKERSEVKKAAIKIALNPPTSQLRSPEQLKHERCITAFNEIKEFIVEMEKKQNVVKFETIKDKPPTFPPTHIFSFSYFRSSRHGFPLYATARNAIRAICIADELFERLEEKGIEIQIDFDDRSGTTMNAVKDGERLQFNFREPYTKVGRTPALSKIEKQLHNYAWESSQIEVPQNVLCINFGWSSYTKKAFKDSGLKLEHQIENIVGYIVKKLDEEIEESKQREIRARESERKKYIWDYNERIAKSRKNQLEHALKESKDLENLIRLKVYLKTMKGIFSKLPADEKAAGFTWIELVKTELKTIQPIETRIKRIKRAAKKPTKKIKELWYVDPLPDDHQPDFEAIYAEERRHYID
;
A
#
# COMPACT_ATOMS: atom_id res chain seq x y z
N MET A 1 -11.47 0.86 30.22
CA MET A 1 -11.83 0.42 31.60
C MET A 1 -12.09 -1.08 31.57
N GLU A 2 -11.66 -1.83 32.56
CA GLU A 2 -11.86 -3.29 32.60
C GLU A 2 -12.95 -3.67 33.61
N LYS A 3 -13.86 -4.55 33.19
CA LYS A 3 -14.88 -5.16 34.06
C LYS A 3 -15.02 -6.63 33.73
N SER A 4 -15.17 -7.47 34.74
CA SER A 4 -15.52 -8.87 34.47
C SER A 4 -16.93 -8.96 33.86
N ARG A 5 -17.19 -10.03 33.10
CA ARG A 5 -18.52 -10.31 32.52
C ARG A 5 -19.61 -10.34 33.60
N GLN A 6 -19.32 -10.92 34.76
CA GLN A 6 -20.21 -10.96 35.91
C GLN A 6 -20.46 -9.57 36.49
N GLU A 7 -19.42 -8.77 36.71
CA GLU A 7 -19.57 -7.38 37.19
C GLU A 7 -20.40 -6.53 36.24
N LEU A 8 -20.18 -6.67 34.93
CA LEU A 8 -20.97 -5.95 33.93
C LEU A 8 -22.43 -6.38 33.96
N PHE A 9 -22.72 -7.67 34.16
CA PHE A 9 -24.08 -8.18 34.34
C PHE A 9 -24.75 -7.58 35.58
N GLU A 10 -24.08 -7.55 36.73
CA GLU A 10 -24.61 -6.92 37.95
C GLU A 10 -24.92 -5.44 37.72
N LEU A 11 -24.01 -4.71 37.06
CA LEU A 11 -24.19 -3.29 36.79
C LEU A 11 -25.39 -3.03 35.87
N VAL A 12 -25.55 -3.82 34.80
CA VAL A 12 -26.68 -3.72 33.85
C VAL A 12 -28.03 -3.94 34.52
N TRP A 13 -28.08 -4.78 35.56
CA TRP A 13 -29.30 -5.08 36.33
C TRP A 13 -29.47 -4.22 37.59
N SER A 14 -28.48 -3.38 37.92
CA SER A 14 -28.53 -2.43 39.05
C SER A 14 -29.10 -1.06 38.69
N MET A 15 -28.89 -0.60 37.45
CA MET A 15 -29.33 0.73 37.02
C MET A 15 -29.74 0.80 35.54
N PRO A 16 -30.54 1.80 35.12
CA PRO A 16 -30.88 2.01 33.73
C PRO A 16 -29.65 2.13 32.82
N MET A 17 -29.69 1.47 31.67
CA MET A 17 -28.61 1.47 30.67
C MET A 17 -28.17 2.88 30.25
N THR A 18 -29.09 3.85 30.21
CA THR A 18 -28.79 5.24 29.88
C THR A 18 -27.94 5.96 30.93
N LYS A 19 -27.99 5.53 32.19
CA LYS A 19 -27.11 6.01 33.26
C LYS A 19 -25.78 5.26 33.23
N LEU A 20 -25.84 3.94 33.10
CA LEU A 20 -24.67 3.08 33.08
C LEU A 20 -23.73 3.40 31.90
N SER A 21 -24.30 3.65 30.71
CA SER A 21 -23.51 3.97 29.52
C SER A 21 -22.72 5.27 29.68
N LYS A 22 -23.26 6.27 30.41
CA LYS A 22 -22.56 7.53 30.69
C LYS A 22 -21.35 7.33 31.59
N GLN A 23 -21.43 6.43 32.57
CA GLN A 23 -20.29 6.10 33.45
C GLN A 23 -19.14 5.44 32.69
N PHE A 24 -19.47 4.74 31.60
CA PHE A 24 -18.49 4.12 30.71
C PHE A 24 -18.14 4.97 29.49
N GLU A 25 -18.62 6.22 29.41
CA GLU A 25 -18.44 7.13 28.26
C GLU A 25 -18.96 6.57 26.91
N LEU A 26 -19.85 5.57 26.95
CA LEU A 26 -20.42 4.91 25.78
C LEU A 26 -21.85 5.42 25.48
N SER A 27 -22.27 5.23 24.23
CA SER A 27 -23.70 5.29 23.90
C SER A 27 -24.45 4.08 24.48
N ASP A 28 -25.74 4.23 24.82
CA ASP A 28 -26.61 3.13 25.25
C ASP A 28 -26.54 1.95 24.26
N VAL A 29 -26.61 2.25 22.96
CA VAL A 29 -26.47 1.24 21.89
C VAL A 29 -25.09 0.56 21.90
N GLY A 30 -24.02 1.31 22.14
CA GLY A 30 -22.65 0.78 22.24
C GLY A 30 -22.52 -0.21 23.39
N LEU A 31 -23.01 0.14 24.58
CA LEU A 31 -22.97 -0.74 25.75
C LEU A 31 -23.84 -2.00 25.55
N ARG A 32 -25.02 -1.88 24.92
CA ARG A 32 -25.86 -3.04 24.56
C ARG A 32 -25.14 -4.00 23.61
N LYS A 33 -24.43 -3.49 22.60
CA LYS A 33 -23.65 -4.33 21.69
C LYS A 33 -22.57 -5.12 22.42
N ILE A 34 -21.90 -4.51 23.40
CA ILE A 34 -20.92 -5.20 24.25
C ILE A 34 -21.62 -6.31 25.03
N CYS A 35 -22.74 -6.00 25.69
CA CYS A 35 -23.49 -7.01 26.46
C CYS A 35 -23.94 -8.19 25.58
N VAL A 36 -24.48 -7.92 24.39
CA VAL A 36 -24.90 -8.97 23.44
C VAL A 36 -23.71 -9.80 22.96
N LYS A 37 -22.58 -9.16 22.63
CA LYS A 37 -21.36 -9.86 22.20
C LYS A 37 -20.84 -10.84 23.27
N HIS A 38 -20.96 -10.47 24.54
CA HIS A 38 -20.53 -11.27 25.68
C HIS A 38 -21.67 -12.10 26.29
N GLN A 39 -22.79 -12.26 25.59
CA GLN A 39 -23.94 -13.07 26.02
C GLN A 39 -24.43 -12.69 27.43
N ILE A 40 -24.47 -11.40 27.72
CA ILE A 40 -25.00 -10.84 28.97
C ILE A 40 -26.49 -10.53 28.75
N PRO A 41 -27.41 -11.18 29.48
CA PRO A 41 -28.84 -10.89 29.38
C PRO A 41 -29.14 -9.44 29.73
N LEU A 42 -29.90 -8.77 28.86
CA LEU A 42 -30.29 -7.38 29.04
C LEU A 42 -31.72 -7.27 29.59
N PRO A 43 -32.02 -6.27 30.44
CA PRO A 43 -33.39 -6.01 30.86
C PRO A 43 -34.26 -5.61 29.66
N LEU A 44 -35.47 -6.16 29.60
CA LEU A 44 -36.46 -5.87 28.56
C LEU A 44 -36.83 -4.38 28.52
N GLN A 45 -37.31 -3.91 27.37
CA GLN A 45 -37.77 -2.53 27.23
C GLN A 45 -38.93 -2.26 28.21
N GLY A 46 -38.83 -1.17 28.98
CA GLY A 46 -39.79 -0.83 30.03
C GLY A 46 -39.59 -1.54 31.37
N HIS A 47 -38.60 -2.43 31.51
CA HIS A 47 -38.27 -3.08 32.79
C HIS A 47 -38.09 -2.06 33.93
N TRP A 48 -37.27 -1.03 33.69
CA TRP A 48 -36.99 0.01 34.69
C TRP A 48 -38.22 0.86 35.05
N THR A 49 -39.11 1.12 34.09
CA THR A 49 -40.39 1.80 34.34
C THR A 49 -41.31 0.91 35.18
N ARG A 50 -41.43 -0.38 34.87
CA ARG A 50 -42.24 -1.33 35.64
C ARG A 50 -41.73 -1.50 37.07
N LYS A 51 -40.41 -1.55 37.26
CA LYS A 51 -39.76 -1.59 38.58
C LYS A 51 -40.09 -0.34 39.41
N GLN A 52 -40.13 0.85 38.81
CA GLN A 52 -40.53 2.09 39.50
C GLN A 52 -42.00 2.07 39.97
N PHE A 53 -42.87 1.35 39.27
CA PHE A 53 -44.28 1.16 39.64
C PHE A 53 -44.53 -0.13 40.43
N GLY A 54 -43.50 -0.70 41.09
CA GLY A 54 -43.63 -1.87 41.97
C GLY A 54 -43.91 -3.21 41.27
N LYS A 55 -43.78 -3.27 39.94
CA LYS A 55 -43.96 -4.50 39.15
C LYS A 55 -42.59 -5.06 38.77
N GLU A 56 -42.05 -5.95 39.59
CA GLU A 56 -40.78 -6.62 39.31
C GLU A 56 -40.94 -7.77 38.33
N ALA A 57 -40.07 -7.83 37.32
CA ALA A 57 -39.93 -8.98 36.44
C ALA A 57 -38.76 -9.84 36.92
N PRO A 58 -38.82 -11.18 36.76
CA PRO A 58 -37.74 -12.05 37.21
C PRO A 58 -36.43 -11.72 36.48
N ARG A 59 -35.35 -11.57 37.26
CA ARG A 59 -33.99 -11.40 36.75
C ARG A 59 -33.51 -12.75 36.20
N PRO A 60 -33.13 -12.85 34.91
CA PRO A 60 -32.61 -14.09 34.33
C PRO A 60 -31.23 -14.41 34.93
N GLU A 61 -30.87 -15.68 34.98
CA GLU A 61 -29.51 -16.07 35.35
C GLU A 61 -28.52 -15.74 34.22
N LEU A 62 -27.28 -15.42 34.58
CA LEU A 62 -26.20 -15.26 33.62
C LEU A 62 -25.86 -16.63 33.02
N PRO A 63 -25.98 -16.84 31.69
CA PRO A 63 -25.60 -18.10 31.06
C PRO A 63 -24.11 -18.37 31.25
N ASP A 64 -23.71 -19.63 31.43
CA ASP A 64 -22.31 -20.04 31.52
C ASP A 64 -21.51 -19.21 32.56
N LYS A 65 -21.80 -19.44 33.85
CA LYS A 65 -21.25 -18.64 34.97
C LYS A 65 -19.73 -18.77 35.07
N ASP A 66 -19.17 -19.89 34.64
CA ASP A 66 -17.73 -20.19 34.68
C ASP A 66 -16.96 -19.41 33.61
N PHE A 67 -17.64 -19.02 32.52
CA PHE A 67 -17.09 -18.12 31.52
C PHE A 67 -17.21 -16.65 31.99
N ASN A 68 -16.17 -16.16 32.69
CA ASN A 68 -16.09 -14.79 33.20
C ASN A 68 -14.86 -14.01 32.69
N PRO A 69 -14.76 -13.71 31.39
CA PRO A 69 -13.63 -12.94 30.86
C PRO A 69 -13.63 -11.49 31.37
N ILE A 70 -12.44 -10.89 31.40
CA ILE A 70 -12.30 -9.44 31.55
C ILE A 70 -12.72 -8.78 30.23
N ILE A 71 -13.66 -7.85 30.31
CA ILE A 71 -14.20 -7.09 29.19
C ILE A 71 -13.60 -5.68 29.26
N GLU A 72 -12.90 -5.30 28.20
CA GLU A 72 -12.47 -3.93 27.99
C GLU A 72 -13.67 -3.10 27.52
N ILE A 73 -14.25 -2.36 28.46
CA ILE A 73 -15.34 -1.42 28.25
C ILE A 73 -14.67 -0.05 28.11
N ASN A 74 -14.85 0.58 26.95
CA ASN A 74 -14.15 1.80 26.54
C ASN A 74 -12.77 1.52 25.91
N ASP A 75 -12.81 1.24 24.61
CA ASP A 75 -11.66 1.38 23.71
C ASP A 75 -11.51 2.89 23.44
N ASP A 76 -10.61 3.54 24.18
CA ASP A 76 -10.40 4.99 24.14
C ASP A 76 -10.14 5.50 22.72
N TYR A 77 -9.50 4.68 21.88
CA TYR A 77 -9.29 4.97 20.48
C TYR A 77 -10.61 5.01 19.71
N LYS A 78 -11.51 4.03 19.90
CA LYS A 78 -12.85 4.05 19.28
C LYS A 78 -13.71 5.21 19.79
N ILE A 79 -13.61 5.58 21.07
CA ILE A 79 -14.34 6.74 21.61
C ILE A 79 -13.86 8.03 20.95
N LYS A 80 -12.55 8.26 20.93
CA LYS A 80 -11.94 9.42 20.29
C LYS A 80 -12.35 9.52 18.82
N LEU A 81 -12.26 8.41 18.08
CA LEU A 81 -12.66 8.33 16.68
C LEU A 81 -14.16 8.65 16.47
N ASN A 82 -15.04 8.13 17.33
CA ASN A 82 -16.48 8.39 17.24
C ASN A 82 -16.83 9.84 17.59
N LYS A 83 -16.12 10.43 18.56
CA LYS A 83 -16.27 11.83 18.94
C LYS A 83 -15.86 12.75 17.79
N GLU A 84 -14.68 12.53 17.21
CA GLU A 84 -14.20 13.24 16.01
C GLU A 84 -15.22 13.13 14.85
N ARG A 85 -15.72 11.91 14.58
CA ARG A 85 -16.77 11.69 13.56
C ARG A 85 -18.06 12.47 13.85
N SER A 86 -18.48 12.51 15.12
CA SER A 86 -19.69 13.25 15.52
C SER A 86 -19.48 14.76 15.37
N GLU A 87 -18.30 15.28 15.69
CA GLU A 87 -17.97 16.70 15.56
C GLU A 87 -17.94 17.11 14.10
N VAL A 88 -17.30 16.31 13.23
CA VAL A 88 -17.33 16.50 11.76
C VAL A 88 -18.75 16.49 11.23
N LYS A 89 -19.60 15.55 11.69
CA LYS A 89 -21.02 15.50 11.28
C LYS A 89 -21.80 16.73 11.72
N LYS A 90 -21.59 17.22 12.96
CA LYS A 90 -22.23 18.44 13.47
C LYS A 90 -21.78 19.67 12.69
N ALA A 91 -20.49 19.79 12.38
CA ALA A 91 -19.94 20.86 11.56
C ALA A 91 -20.55 20.85 10.15
N ALA A 92 -20.62 19.67 9.52
CA ALA A 92 -21.25 19.51 8.20
C ALA A 92 -22.74 19.93 8.20
N ILE A 93 -23.50 19.58 9.24
CA ILE A 93 -24.90 20.02 9.40
C ILE A 93 -24.97 21.56 9.54
N LYS A 94 -24.09 22.17 10.34
CA LYS A 94 -24.07 23.62 10.51
C LYS A 94 -23.75 24.35 9.19
N ILE A 95 -22.81 23.83 8.41
CA ILE A 95 -22.47 24.35 7.08
C ILE A 95 -23.64 24.13 6.11
N ALA A 96 -24.31 22.97 6.16
CA ALA A 96 -25.47 22.71 5.30
C ALA A 96 -26.65 23.65 5.62
N LEU A 97 -26.83 24.04 6.88
CA LEU A 97 -27.86 25.00 7.31
C LEU A 97 -27.54 26.44 6.87
N ASN A 98 -26.26 26.82 6.89
CA ASN A 98 -25.78 28.13 6.47
C ASN A 98 -24.60 27.95 5.48
N PRO A 99 -24.89 27.64 4.21
CA PRO A 99 -23.84 27.38 3.23
C PRO A 99 -22.97 28.61 3.01
N PRO A 100 -21.63 28.44 2.87
CA PRO A 100 -20.74 29.52 2.52
C PRO A 100 -21.19 30.19 1.22
N THR A 101 -21.12 31.52 1.18
CA THR A 101 -21.45 32.35 0.00
C THR A 101 -20.40 32.27 -1.11
N SER A 102 -19.31 31.51 -0.94
CA SER A 102 -18.31 31.30 -1.99
C SER A 102 -18.96 30.61 -3.18
N GLN A 103 -19.28 31.40 -4.20
CA GLN A 103 -19.93 30.93 -5.40
C GLN A 103 -18.87 30.30 -6.30
N LEU A 104 -19.10 29.05 -6.71
CA LEU A 104 -18.27 28.43 -7.75
C LEU A 104 -18.31 29.29 -9.01
N ARG A 105 -17.20 29.29 -9.76
CA ARG A 105 -17.16 29.89 -11.09
C ARG A 105 -18.25 29.27 -11.96
N SER A 106 -18.92 30.09 -12.77
CA SER A 106 -19.88 29.57 -13.74
C SER A 106 -19.14 28.78 -14.82
N PRO A 107 -19.82 27.88 -15.55
CA PRO A 107 -19.20 27.14 -16.64
C PRO A 107 -18.54 28.01 -17.72
N GLU A 108 -18.99 29.25 -17.89
CA GLU A 108 -18.43 30.23 -18.83
C GLU A 108 -17.17 30.93 -18.31
N GLN A 109 -16.86 30.79 -17.01
CA GLN A 109 -15.76 31.45 -16.31
C GLN A 109 -14.67 30.47 -15.84
N LEU A 110 -14.71 29.22 -16.31
CA LEU A 110 -13.71 28.22 -16.00
C LEU A 110 -12.34 28.68 -16.52
N LYS A 111 -11.27 28.39 -15.76
CA LYS A 111 -9.89 28.74 -16.13
C LYS A 111 -9.11 27.51 -16.59
N HIS A 112 -9.32 26.37 -15.92
CA HIS A 112 -8.55 25.17 -16.18
C HIS A 112 -8.93 24.56 -17.53
N GLU A 113 -7.94 24.41 -18.43
CA GLU A 113 -8.14 23.98 -19.82
C GLU A 113 -8.96 22.70 -19.92
N ARG A 114 -8.63 21.68 -19.11
CA ARG A 114 -9.36 20.39 -19.10
C ARG A 114 -10.83 20.52 -18.70
N CYS A 115 -11.16 21.49 -17.82
CA CYS A 115 -12.53 21.74 -17.40
C CYS A 115 -13.31 22.46 -18.50
N ILE A 116 -12.67 23.38 -19.23
CA ILE A 116 -13.21 24.03 -20.42
C ILE A 116 -13.48 23.00 -21.52
N THR A 117 -12.53 22.10 -21.79
CA THR A 117 -12.71 20.99 -22.75
C THR A 117 -13.90 20.12 -22.36
N ALA A 118 -13.95 19.66 -21.10
CA ALA A 118 -15.05 18.85 -20.60
C ALA A 118 -16.40 19.60 -20.68
N PHE A 119 -16.44 20.92 -20.49
CA PHE A 119 -17.65 21.71 -20.67
C PHE A 119 -18.19 21.65 -22.10
N ASN A 120 -17.30 21.80 -23.08
CA ASN A 120 -17.68 21.73 -24.50
C ASN A 120 -18.17 20.33 -24.87
N GLU A 121 -17.50 19.28 -24.39
CA GLU A 121 -17.95 17.89 -24.56
C GLU A 121 -19.33 17.64 -23.94
N ILE A 122 -19.62 18.24 -22.77
CA ILE A 122 -20.94 18.16 -22.13
C ILE A 122 -21.99 18.86 -22.99
N LYS A 123 -21.69 20.02 -23.59
CA LYS A 123 -22.62 20.72 -24.49
C LYS A 123 -22.94 19.86 -25.71
N GLU A 124 -21.92 19.26 -26.33
CA GLU A 124 -22.10 18.34 -27.45
C GLU A 124 -22.96 17.14 -27.06
N PHE A 125 -22.67 16.52 -25.92
CA PHE A 125 -23.49 15.44 -25.37
C PHE A 125 -24.94 15.84 -25.18
N ILE A 126 -25.19 17.06 -24.66
CA ILE A 126 -26.56 17.55 -24.48
C ILE A 126 -27.27 17.68 -25.82
N VAL A 127 -26.62 18.31 -26.81
CA VAL A 127 -27.16 18.48 -28.17
C VAL A 127 -27.49 17.12 -28.79
N GLU A 128 -26.61 16.12 -28.67
CA GLU A 128 -26.86 14.77 -29.18
C GLU A 128 -28.04 14.09 -28.49
N MET A 129 -28.22 14.30 -27.18
CA MET A 129 -29.38 13.76 -26.47
C MET A 129 -30.68 14.46 -26.88
N GLU A 130 -30.66 15.77 -27.16
CA GLU A 130 -31.84 16.52 -27.61
C GLU A 130 -32.29 16.16 -29.03
N LYS A 131 -31.42 15.60 -29.88
CA LYS A 131 -31.78 15.08 -31.21
C LYS A 131 -32.68 13.84 -31.16
N LYS A 132 -32.74 13.14 -30.02
CA LYS A 132 -33.54 11.91 -29.87
C LYS A 132 -35.04 12.22 -29.79
N GLN A 133 -35.85 11.30 -30.30
CA GLN A 133 -37.31 11.50 -30.35
C GLN A 133 -37.95 11.61 -28.97
N ASN A 134 -38.87 12.57 -28.82
CA ASN A 134 -39.65 12.81 -27.61
C ASN A 134 -38.81 13.08 -26.34
N VAL A 135 -37.66 13.76 -26.50
CA VAL A 135 -36.80 14.21 -25.39
C VAL A 135 -37.13 15.65 -25.01
N VAL A 136 -37.18 15.93 -23.71
CA VAL A 136 -37.36 17.28 -23.17
C VAL A 136 -36.08 18.10 -23.35
N LYS A 137 -36.17 19.40 -23.63
CA LYS A 137 -34.99 20.27 -23.70
C LYS A 137 -34.29 20.35 -22.35
N PHE A 138 -32.97 20.22 -22.32
CA PHE A 138 -32.16 20.24 -21.10
C PHE A 138 -32.34 21.55 -20.32
N GLU A 139 -32.44 22.67 -21.03
CA GLU A 139 -32.67 23.99 -20.47
C GLU A 139 -33.93 24.06 -19.58
N THR A 140 -34.97 23.27 -19.91
CA THR A 140 -36.24 23.27 -19.15
C THR A 140 -36.19 22.44 -17.86
N ILE A 141 -35.11 21.69 -17.65
CA ILE A 141 -34.97 20.73 -16.54
C ILE A 141 -33.69 20.93 -15.72
N LYS A 142 -32.68 21.67 -16.20
CA LYS A 142 -31.36 21.82 -15.56
C LYS A 142 -31.43 22.30 -14.10
N ASP A 143 -32.40 23.16 -13.79
CA ASP A 143 -32.58 23.77 -12.46
C ASP A 143 -33.58 23.02 -11.58
N LYS A 144 -34.44 22.18 -12.16
CA LYS A 144 -35.47 21.44 -11.42
C LYS A 144 -34.83 20.40 -10.52
N PRO A 145 -35.34 20.14 -9.30
CA PRO A 145 -34.77 19.13 -8.43
C PRO A 145 -34.80 17.74 -9.10
N PRO A 146 -33.77 16.91 -8.86
CA PRO A 146 -33.67 15.59 -9.44
C PRO A 146 -34.72 14.65 -8.83
N THR A 147 -35.31 13.78 -9.65
CA THR A 147 -36.26 12.75 -9.20
C THR A 147 -35.60 11.39 -9.23
N PHE A 148 -35.90 10.55 -8.23
CA PHE A 148 -35.48 9.15 -8.19
C PHE A 148 -36.70 8.22 -8.11
N PRO A 149 -36.85 7.22 -9.00
CA PRO A 149 -35.98 6.90 -10.14
C PRO A 149 -35.94 7.98 -11.25
N PRO A 150 -34.98 7.91 -12.20
CA PRO A 150 -34.89 8.85 -13.33
C PRO A 150 -36.18 8.95 -14.14
N THR A 151 -36.54 10.16 -14.55
CA THR A 151 -37.80 10.45 -15.29
C THR A 151 -37.57 10.94 -16.73
N HIS A 152 -36.33 11.27 -17.07
CA HIS A 152 -35.94 11.71 -18.41
C HIS A 152 -34.52 11.29 -18.75
N ILE A 153 -34.16 11.33 -20.04
CA ILE A 153 -32.88 10.84 -20.55
C ILE A 153 -31.67 11.50 -19.88
N PHE A 154 -31.72 12.80 -19.59
CA PHE A 154 -30.61 13.51 -18.94
C PHE A 154 -30.37 13.12 -17.47
N SER A 155 -31.33 12.46 -16.82
CA SER A 155 -31.19 11.90 -15.46
C SER A 155 -30.84 10.41 -15.48
N PHE A 156 -30.81 9.80 -16.67
CA PHE A 156 -30.59 8.37 -16.88
C PHE A 156 -29.25 8.10 -17.58
N SER A 157 -28.90 8.92 -18.58
CA SER A 157 -27.71 8.78 -19.41
C SER A 157 -26.48 9.40 -18.75
N TYR A 158 -25.38 8.66 -18.75
CA TYR A 158 -24.09 9.14 -18.30
C TYR A 158 -23.33 9.82 -19.44
N PHE A 159 -22.84 11.02 -19.16
CA PHE A 159 -21.73 11.63 -19.89
C PHE A 159 -20.41 11.04 -19.38
N ARG A 160 -19.49 10.75 -20.31
CA ARG A 160 -18.11 10.38 -20.03
C ARG A 160 -17.19 11.35 -20.76
N SER A 161 -16.34 12.06 -20.02
CA SER A 161 -15.37 12.96 -20.64
C SER A 161 -14.28 12.19 -21.39
N SER A 162 -13.72 12.81 -22.43
CA SER A 162 -12.63 12.22 -23.22
C SER A 162 -11.29 12.29 -22.48
N ARG A 163 -10.24 11.73 -23.11
CA ARG A 163 -8.85 11.87 -22.63
C ARG A 163 -8.35 13.33 -22.62
N HIS A 164 -9.03 14.24 -23.33
CA HIS A 164 -8.70 15.65 -23.42
C HIS A 164 -9.35 16.47 -22.30
N GLY A 165 -10.44 16.00 -21.68
CA GLY A 165 -10.95 16.51 -20.43
C GLY A 165 -10.26 15.86 -19.22
N PHE A 166 -11.04 15.43 -18.24
CA PHE A 166 -10.57 14.72 -17.05
C PHE A 166 -11.51 13.55 -16.70
N PRO A 167 -11.09 12.59 -15.86
CA PRO A 167 -11.93 11.47 -15.44
C PRO A 167 -13.24 11.89 -14.76
N LEU A 168 -14.29 12.04 -15.58
CA LEU A 168 -15.63 12.44 -15.21
C LEU A 168 -16.66 11.49 -15.83
N TYR A 169 -17.47 10.87 -14.96
CA TYR A 169 -18.56 9.98 -15.36
C TYR A 169 -19.84 10.32 -14.59
N ALA A 170 -20.71 11.13 -15.15
CA ALA A 170 -21.89 11.65 -14.46
C ALA A 170 -23.03 12.02 -15.42
N THR A 171 -24.26 12.14 -14.91
CA THR A 171 -25.37 12.72 -15.68
C THR A 171 -25.07 14.18 -16.03
N ALA A 172 -25.69 14.73 -17.09
CA ALA A 172 -25.37 16.07 -17.60
C ALA A 172 -25.36 17.16 -16.50
N ARG A 173 -26.33 17.14 -15.60
CA ARG A 173 -26.40 18.08 -14.48
C ARG A 173 -25.22 17.94 -13.52
N ASN A 174 -24.89 16.72 -13.11
CA ASN A 174 -23.78 16.47 -12.21
C ASN A 174 -22.43 16.66 -12.90
N ALA A 175 -22.35 16.47 -14.22
CA ALA A 175 -21.16 16.76 -15.01
C ALA A 175 -20.87 18.28 -15.02
N ILE A 176 -21.88 19.13 -15.23
CA ILE A 176 -21.73 20.60 -15.15
C ILE A 176 -21.30 21.04 -13.74
N ARG A 177 -21.86 20.41 -12.69
CA ARG A 177 -21.39 20.68 -11.31
C ARG A 177 -19.94 20.24 -11.11
N ALA A 178 -19.58 19.05 -11.62
CA ALA A 178 -18.26 18.48 -11.43
C ALA A 178 -17.16 19.35 -12.08
N ILE A 179 -17.38 19.89 -13.27
CA ILE A 179 -16.39 20.79 -13.92
C ILE A 179 -16.15 22.07 -13.12
N CYS A 180 -17.20 22.65 -12.50
CA CYS A 180 -17.06 23.86 -11.69
C CYS A 180 -16.35 23.56 -10.36
N ILE A 181 -16.64 22.40 -9.75
CA ILE A 181 -15.94 21.95 -8.55
C ILE A 181 -14.48 21.62 -8.85
N ALA A 182 -14.21 20.94 -9.98
CA ALA A 182 -12.87 20.53 -10.38
C ALA A 182 -11.99 21.75 -10.67
N ASP A 183 -12.50 22.74 -11.39
CA ASP A 183 -11.78 23.96 -11.74
C ASP A 183 -11.33 24.77 -10.52
N GLU A 184 -12.18 24.89 -9.49
CA GLU A 184 -11.78 25.49 -8.20
C GLU A 184 -10.84 24.57 -7.42
N LEU A 185 -11.13 23.27 -7.36
CA LEU A 185 -10.31 22.29 -6.63
C LEU A 185 -8.87 22.24 -7.17
N PHE A 186 -8.69 22.26 -8.49
CA PHE A 186 -7.38 22.22 -9.13
C PHE A 186 -6.58 23.48 -8.80
N GLU A 187 -7.17 24.67 -8.90
CA GLU A 187 -6.53 25.95 -8.53
C GLU A 187 -6.05 25.93 -7.07
N ARG A 188 -6.87 25.45 -6.13
CA ARG A 188 -6.47 25.34 -4.71
C ARG A 188 -5.38 24.30 -4.46
N LEU A 189 -5.33 23.24 -5.25
CA LEU A 189 -4.28 22.23 -5.14
C LEU A 189 -2.96 22.78 -5.69
N GLU A 190 -3.00 23.50 -6.81
CA GLU A 190 -1.83 24.19 -7.37
C GLU A 190 -1.26 25.22 -6.39
N GLU A 191 -2.11 25.99 -5.69
CA GLU A 191 -1.69 26.89 -4.60
C GLU A 191 -0.98 26.18 -3.43
N LYS A 192 -1.19 24.87 -3.27
CA LYS A 192 -0.50 24.02 -2.28
C LYS A 192 0.73 23.31 -2.85
N GLY A 193 1.15 23.65 -4.07
CA GLY A 193 2.26 23.01 -4.77
C GLY A 193 1.94 21.58 -5.21
N ILE A 194 0.66 21.26 -5.42
CA ILE A 194 0.20 19.94 -5.87
C ILE A 194 -0.20 20.06 -7.34
N GLU A 195 0.48 19.31 -8.19
CA GLU A 195 0.22 19.28 -9.63
C GLU A 195 -0.90 18.26 -9.94
N ILE A 196 -1.78 18.60 -10.88
CA ILE A 196 -2.77 17.66 -11.42
C ILE A 196 -2.23 17.02 -12.69
N GLN A 197 -1.86 15.74 -12.60
CA GLN A 197 -1.38 14.95 -13.74
C GLN A 197 -2.48 14.03 -14.25
N ILE A 198 -2.73 14.09 -15.55
CA ILE A 198 -3.73 13.26 -16.25
C ILE A 198 -3.00 12.42 -17.29
N ASP A 199 -2.98 11.11 -17.06
CA ASP A 199 -2.33 10.14 -17.94
C ASP A 199 -3.39 9.30 -18.65
N PHE A 200 -3.08 8.85 -19.86
CA PHE A 200 -3.89 7.87 -20.59
C PHE A 200 -3.05 6.64 -20.87
N ASP A 201 -3.61 5.48 -20.52
CA ASP A 201 -3.04 4.17 -20.84
C ASP A 201 -4.12 3.31 -21.51
N ASP A 202 -3.72 2.53 -22.52
CA ASP A 202 -4.66 1.73 -23.31
C ASP A 202 -5.40 0.68 -22.48
N ARG A 203 -4.81 0.21 -21.37
CA ARG A 203 -5.40 -0.82 -20.50
C ARG A 203 -6.27 -0.22 -19.39
N SER A 204 -5.83 0.87 -18.78
CA SER A 204 -6.44 1.46 -17.58
C SER A 204 -7.28 2.71 -17.87
N GLY A 205 -7.24 3.22 -19.09
CA GLY A 205 -7.95 4.42 -19.54
C GLY A 205 -7.33 5.71 -19.01
N THR A 206 -8.14 6.77 -18.95
CA THR A 206 -7.70 8.05 -18.39
C THR A 206 -7.65 7.98 -16.87
N THR A 207 -6.49 8.33 -16.31
CA THR A 207 -6.25 8.42 -14.88
C THR A 207 -5.89 9.84 -14.50
N MET A 208 -6.27 10.27 -13.28
CA MET A 208 -5.97 11.59 -12.76
C MET A 208 -5.38 11.48 -11.37
N ASN A 209 -4.23 12.12 -11.18
CA ASN A 209 -3.44 12.07 -9.96
C ASN A 209 -3.14 13.49 -9.48
N ALA A 210 -3.29 13.70 -8.19
CA ALA A 210 -2.64 14.81 -7.49
C ALA A 210 -1.21 14.39 -7.17
N VAL A 211 -0.22 15.22 -7.49
CA VAL A 211 1.21 14.87 -7.43
C VAL A 211 1.98 15.91 -6.62
N LYS A 212 2.81 15.45 -5.68
CA LYS A 212 3.70 16.27 -4.86
C LYS A 212 4.94 15.47 -4.47
N ASP A 213 6.13 16.03 -4.64
CA ASP A 213 7.43 15.40 -4.33
C ASP A 213 7.58 13.97 -4.90
N GLY A 214 7.06 13.72 -6.10
CA GLY A 214 7.10 12.42 -6.78
C GLY A 214 6.03 11.42 -6.33
N GLU A 215 5.36 11.67 -5.20
CA GLU A 215 4.24 10.85 -4.72
C GLU A 215 2.92 11.24 -5.37
N ARG A 216 2.02 10.25 -5.52
CA ARG A 216 0.79 10.39 -6.32
C ARG A 216 -0.43 9.92 -5.56
N LEU A 217 -1.51 10.69 -5.64
CA LEU A 217 -2.82 10.32 -5.12
C LEU A 217 -3.87 10.36 -6.22
N GLN A 218 -4.36 9.18 -6.62
CA GLN A 218 -5.35 9.05 -7.67
C GLN A 218 -6.77 9.42 -7.19
N PHE A 219 -7.50 10.17 -8.02
CA PHE A 219 -8.92 10.46 -7.79
C PHE A 219 -9.72 10.67 -9.08
N ASN A 220 -11.04 10.53 -9.00
CA ASN A 220 -11.96 10.75 -10.12
C ASN A 220 -13.32 11.30 -9.69
N PHE A 221 -14.03 11.93 -10.63
CA PHE A 221 -15.40 12.39 -10.44
C PHE A 221 -16.37 11.36 -11.03
N ARG A 222 -17.30 10.88 -10.22
CA ARG A 222 -18.27 9.87 -10.64
C ARG A 222 -19.60 10.04 -9.94
N GLU A 223 -20.66 9.79 -10.68
CA GLU A 223 -21.98 9.53 -10.10
C GLU A 223 -22.24 8.01 -10.08
N PRO A 224 -22.50 7.40 -8.91
CA PRO A 224 -22.74 5.97 -8.80
C PRO A 224 -24.12 5.61 -9.35
N TYR A 225 -24.26 4.34 -9.71
CA TYR A 225 -25.53 3.75 -10.11
C TYR A 225 -26.09 2.86 -9.00
N THR A 226 -27.37 2.54 -9.10
CA THR A 226 -28.02 1.48 -8.34
C THR A 226 -28.92 0.65 -9.24
N LYS A 227 -29.24 -0.57 -8.81
CA LYS A 227 -30.21 -1.41 -9.50
C LYS A 227 -31.59 -1.17 -8.93
N VAL A 228 -32.58 -0.99 -9.80
CA VAL A 228 -33.99 -0.89 -9.44
C VAL A 228 -34.81 -1.85 -10.29
N GLY A 229 -36.00 -2.22 -9.78
CA GLY A 229 -36.96 -2.99 -10.56
C GLY A 229 -37.36 -2.26 -11.84
N ARG A 230 -37.44 -3.00 -12.94
CA ARG A 230 -37.80 -2.43 -14.25
C ARG A 230 -39.26 -1.95 -14.25
N THR A 231 -39.48 -0.75 -14.77
CA THR A 231 -40.83 -0.15 -14.93
C THR A 231 -41.05 0.28 -16.38
N PRO A 232 -42.29 0.39 -16.86
CA PRO A 232 -42.56 0.88 -18.22
C PRO A 232 -41.96 2.26 -18.51
N ALA A 233 -41.93 3.15 -17.51
CA ALA A 233 -41.31 4.47 -17.63
C ALA A 233 -39.78 4.38 -17.84
N LEU A 234 -39.08 3.56 -17.06
CA LEU A 234 -37.64 3.36 -17.22
C LEU A 234 -37.30 2.65 -18.54
N SER A 235 -38.09 1.65 -18.94
CA SER A 235 -37.94 1.00 -20.25
C SER A 235 -38.15 1.96 -21.41
N LYS A 236 -39.06 2.93 -21.27
CA LYS A 236 -39.28 3.99 -22.28
C LYS A 236 -38.04 4.88 -22.40
N ILE A 237 -37.46 5.31 -21.28
CA ILE A 237 -36.25 6.14 -21.27
C ILE A 237 -35.05 5.36 -21.85
N GLU A 238 -34.89 4.09 -21.48
CA GLU A 238 -33.83 3.21 -22.00
C GLU A 238 -33.96 3.03 -23.53
N LYS A 239 -35.19 2.82 -24.04
CA LYS A 239 -35.46 2.78 -25.49
C LYS A 239 -35.12 4.11 -26.18
N GLN A 240 -35.39 5.25 -25.55
CA GLN A 240 -34.98 6.55 -26.11
C GLN A 240 -33.45 6.66 -26.20
N LEU A 241 -32.73 6.11 -25.22
CA LEU A 241 -31.27 6.16 -25.19
C LEU A 241 -30.61 5.18 -26.17
N HIS A 242 -31.04 3.91 -26.20
CA HIS A 242 -30.36 2.84 -26.91
C HIS A 242 -31.09 2.34 -28.17
N ASN A 243 -32.29 2.84 -28.46
CA ASN A 243 -33.23 2.32 -29.48
C ASN A 243 -33.81 0.93 -29.17
N TYR A 244 -33.46 0.34 -28.04
CA TYR A 244 -34.03 -0.89 -27.50
C TYR A 244 -34.04 -0.83 -25.96
N ALA A 245 -34.81 -1.73 -25.34
CA ALA A 245 -34.77 -1.95 -23.91
C ALA A 245 -34.34 -3.38 -23.64
N TRP A 246 -33.48 -3.58 -22.65
CA TRP A 246 -33.04 -4.91 -22.24
C TRP A 246 -34.20 -5.67 -21.58
N GLU A 247 -34.17 -7.00 -21.63
CA GLU A 247 -35.22 -7.83 -21.01
C GLU A 247 -34.98 -8.16 -19.53
N SER A 248 -33.90 -7.63 -18.95
CA SER A 248 -33.55 -7.81 -17.53
C SER A 248 -34.65 -7.28 -16.60
N SER A 249 -34.99 -8.05 -15.56
CA SER A 249 -35.94 -7.63 -14.51
C SER A 249 -35.46 -6.43 -13.68
N GLN A 250 -34.16 -6.16 -13.70
CA GLN A 250 -33.52 -5.03 -13.05
C GLN A 250 -32.89 -4.09 -14.09
N ILE A 251 -32.86 -2.80 -13.78
CA ILE A 251 -32.20 -1.77 -14.59
C ILE A 251 -31.25 -0.94 -13.72
N GLU A 252 -30.08 -0.62 -14.26
CA GLU A 252 -29.10 0.25 -13.61
C GLU A 252 -29.47 1.71 -13.88
N VAL A 253 -29.62 2.48 -12.80
CA VAL A 253 -30.00 3.89 -12.86
C VAL A 253 -29.04 4.75 -12.04
N PRO A 254 -28.72 5.98 -12.50
CA PRO A 254 -27.94 6.91 -11.70
C PRO A 254 -28.63 7.27 -10.38
N GLN A 255 -27.85 7.40 -9.30
CA GLN A 255 -28.37 7.78 -7.99
C GLN A 255 -28.59 9.29 -7.82
N ASN A 256 -28.14 10.11 -8.78
CA ASN A 256 -28.09 11.56 -8.65
C ASN A 256 -27.31 12.03 -7.40
N VAL A 257 -26.16 11.38 -7.19
CA VAL A 257 -25.20 11.72 -6.12
C VAL A 257 -23.85 11.92 -6.79
N LEU A 258 -23.31 13.13 -6.78
CA LEU A 258 -21.96 13.34 -7.27
C LEU A 258 -20.95 12.90 -6.20
N CYS A 259 -19.91 12.17 -6.63
CA CYS A 259 -18.82 11.70 -5.78
C CYS A 259 -17.46 12.09 -6.36
N ILE A 260 -16.50 12.36 -5.47
CA ILE A 260 -15.07 12.32 -5.76
C ILE A 260 -14.49 11.08 -5.07
N ASN A 261 -14.04 10.11 -5.87
CA ASN A 261 -13.50 8.85 -5.38
C ASN A 261 -11.98 8.89 -5.39
N PHE A 262 -11.37 8.37 -4.33
CA PHE A 262 -9.93 8.21 -4.17
C PHE A 262 -9.55 6.74 -4.20
N GLY A 263 -8.49 6.42 -4.95
CA GLY A 263 -8.03 5.06 -5.20
C GLY A 263 -8.19 4.63 -6.66
N TRP A 264 -7.93 3.36 -6.93
CA TRP A 264 -7.93 2.80 -8.27
C TRP A 264 -9.33 2.66 -8.86
N SER A 265 -9.41 2.63 -10.19
CA SER A 265 -10.68 2.44 -10.93
C SER A 265 -11.45 1.18 -10.50
N SER A 266 -10.74 0.15 -10.01
CA SER A 266 -11.30 -1.09 -9.48
C SER A 266 -11.50 -1.11 -7.95
N TYR A 267 -10.96 -0.14 -7.21
CA TYR A 267 -11.04 -0.10 -5.75
C TYR A 267 -11.04 1.32 -5.18
N THR A 268 -12.19 1.75 -4.67
CA THR A 268 -12.33 3.04 -3.97
C THR A 268 -11.96 2.90 -2.50
N LYS A 269 -10.87 3.55 -2.07
CA LYS A 269 -10.41 3.59 -0.67
C LYS A 269 -11.19 4.59 0.16
N LYS A 270 -11.53 5.74 -0.44
CA LYS A 270 -12.28 6.84 0.19
C LYS A 270 -13.12 7.55 -0.87
N ALA A 271 -14.29 8.04 -0.49
CA ALA A 271 -15.09 8.92 -1.34
C ALA A 271 -15.64 10.10 -0.54
N PHE A 272 -15.63 11.27 -1.16
CA PHE A 272 -16.47 12.41 -0.78
C PHE A 272 -17.67 12.40 -1.69
N LYS A 273 -18.86 12.63 -1.14
CA LYS A 273 -20.11 12.57 -1.90
C LYS A 273 -21.12 13.56 -1.37
N ASP A 274 -22.10 13.89 -2.20
CA ASP A 274 -23.29 14.62 -1.77
C ASP A 274 -24.02 13.80 -0.69
N SER A 275 -23.72 14.04 0.60
CA SER A 275 -24.23 13.28 1.74
C SER A 275 -24.55 14.19 2.92
N GLY A 276 -25.73 14.80 2.86
CA GLY A 276 -26.17 15.85 3.79
C GLY A 276 -25.52 17.21 3.53
N LEU A 277 -24.27 17.23 3.07
CA LEU A 277 -23.57 18.41 2.55
C LEU A 277 -23.20 18.17 1.09
N LYS A 278 -23.41 19.17 0.23
CA LYS A 278 -23.02 19.10 -1.19
C LYS A 278 -21.51 19.23 -1.37
N LEU A 279 -20.97 18.66 -2.45
CA LEU A 279 -19.53 18.67 -2.72
C LEU A 279 -18.93 20.08 -2.87
N GLU A 280 -19.66 21.04 -3.44
CA GLU A 280 -19.22 22.44 -3.54
C GLU A 280 -18.85 23.05 -2.17
N HIS A 281 -19.47 22.58 -1.08
CA HIS A 281 -19.18 23.04 0.28
C HIS A 281 -18.17 22.14 1.02
N GLN A 282 -17.61 21.15 0.34
CA GLN A 282 -16.62 20.22 0.88
C GLN A 282 -15.22 20.44 0.30
N ILE A 283 -15.02 21.43 -0.58
CA ILE A 283 -13.74 21.67 -1.29
C ILE A 283 -12.56 21.75 -0.31
N GLU A 284 -12.66 22.54 0.76
CA GLU A 284 -11.60 22.63 1.78
C GLU A 284 -11.28 21.28 2.46
N ASN A 285 -12.31 20.47 2.72
CA ASN A 285 -12.11 19.15 3.31
C ASN A 285 -11.44 18.18 2.31
N ILE A 286 -11.75 18.33 1.03
CA ILE A 286 -11.17 17.53 -0.05
C ILE A 286 -9.70 17.92 -0.26
N VAL A 287 -9.40 19.22 -0.36
CA VAL A 287 -8.03 19.75 -0.42
C VAL A 287 -7.22 19.30 0.79
N GLY A 288 -7.75 19.49 2.00
CA GLY A 288 -7.08 19.07 3.23
C GLY A 288 -6.82 17.56 3.30
N TYR A 289 -7.74 16.74 2.77
CA TYR A 289 -7.53 15.30 2.67
C TYR A 289 -6.42 14.94 1.67
N ILE A 290 -6.39 15.58 0.50
CA ILE A 290 -5.37 15.34 -0.54
C ILE A 290 -3.99 15.72 0.00
N VAL A 291 -3.85 16.94 0.55
CA VAL A 291 -2.60 17.44 1.13
C VAL A 291 -2.09 16.47 2.20
N LYS A 292 -2.94 16.16 3.19
CA LYS A 292 -2.57 15.23 4.27
C LYS A 292 -2.10 13.87 3.73
N LYS A 293 -2.80 13.32 2.75
CA LYS A 293 -2.48 12.00 2.20
C LYS A 293 -1.19 11.97 1.42
N LEU A 294 -0.89 13.01 0.65
CA LEU A 294 0.38 13.14 -0.03
C LEU A 294 1.53 13.34 0.96
N ASP A 295 1.37 14.20 1.96
CA ASP A 295 2.41 14.43 2.98
C ASP A 295 2.72 13.15 3.79
N GLU A 296 1.69 12.36 4.14
CA GLU A 296 1.86 11.03 4.76
C GLU A 296 2.67 10.08 3.86
N GLU A 297 2.34 9.99 2.56
CA GLU A 297 3.04 9.10 1.63
C GLU A 297 4.49 9.56 1.38
N ILE A 298 4.75 10.86 1.28
CA ILE A 298 6.09 11.43 1.13
C ILE A 298 6.97 11.04 2.33
N GLU A 299 6.44 11.15 3.54
CA GLU A 299 7.16 10.74 4.75
C GLU A 299 7.38 9.22 4.77
N GLU A 300 6.37 8.43 4.45
CA GLU A 300 6.50 6.97 4.35
C GLU A 300 7.56 6.55 3.31
N SER A 301 7.65 7.26 2.19
CA SER A 301 8.64 7.05 1.13
C SER A 301 10.06 7.33 1.60
N LYS A 302 10.29 8.46 2.28
CA LYS A 302 11.59 8.78 2.92
C LYS A 302 11.98 7.71 3.94
N GLN A 303 11.04 7.28 4.78
CA GLN A 303 11.29 6.21 5.75
C GLN A 303 11.55 4.86 5.10
N ARG A 304 10.92 4.56 3.95
CA ARG A 304 11.20 3.36 3.15
C ARG A 304 12.63 3.40 2.61
N GLU A 305 13.07 4.54 2.08
CA GLU A 305 14.43 4.71 1.57
C GLU A 305 15.50 4.57 2.65
N ILE A 306 15.32 5.19 3.82
CA ILE A 306 16.23 5.03 4.97
C ILE A 306 16.34 3.56 5.39
N ARG A 307 15.19 2.87 5.53
CA ARG A 307 15.16 1.44 5.88
C ARG A 307 15.84 0.57 4.83
N ALA A 308 15.68 0.90 3.55
CA ALA A 308 16.32 0.18 2.45
C ALA A 308 17.85 0.32 2.51
N ARG A 309 18.35 1.57 2.66
CA ARG A 309 19.80 1.84 2.81
C ARG A 309 20.39 1.14 4.03
N GLU A 310 19.70 1.19 5.17
CA GLU A 310 20.16 0.49 6.38
C GLU A 310 20.15 -1.04 6.22
N SER A 311 19.17 -1.58 5.48
CA SER A 311 19.12 -3.02 5.18
C SER A 311 20.25 -3.45 4.24
N GLU A 312 20.56 -2.64 3.22
CA GLU A 312 21.71 -2.86 2.33
C GLU A 312 23.03 -2.78 3.10
N ARG A 313 23.19 -1.80 3.99
CA ARG A 313 24.35 -1.66 4.88
C ARG A 313 24.58 -2.92 5.71
N LYS A 314 23.55 -3.39 6.42
CA LYS A 314 23.60 -4.61 7.25
C LYS A 314 23.92 -5.85 6.43
N LYS A 315 23.28 -5.99 5.26
CA LYS A 315 23.54 -7.11 4.35
C LYS A 315 24.98 -7.13 3.86
N TYR A 316 25.55 -5.97 3.53
CA TYR A 316 26.95 -5.86 3.12
C TYR A 316 27.91 -6.31 4.22
N ILE A 317 27.73 -5.80 5.45
CA ILE A 317 28.55 -6.18 6.62
C ILE A 317 28.46 -7.69 6.84
N TRP A 318 27.23 -8.23 6.82
CA TRP A 318 26.99 -9.66 7.01
C TRP A 318 27.69 -10.52 5.95
N ASP A 319 27.51 -10.22 4.66
CA ASP A 319 28.14 -10.97 3.56
C ASP A 319 29.67 -10.90 3.65
N TYR A 320 30.22 -9.72 3.93
CA TYR A 320 31.66 -9.53 4.07
C TYR A 320 32.23 -10.34 5.24
N ASN A 321 31.58 -10.29 6.40
CA ASN A 321 32.00 -11.02 7.60
C ASN A 321 31.83 -12.54 7.45
N GLU A 322 30.77 -12.99 6.77
CA GLU A 322 30.58 -14.40 6.43
C GLU A 322 31.70 -14.91 5.53
N ARG A 323 32.10 -14.13 4.51
CA ARG A 323 33.23 -14.47 3.63
C ARG A 323 34.55 -14.56 4.40
N ILE A 324 34.79 -13.68 5.38
CA ILE A 324 35.95 -13.78 6.28
C ILE A 324 35.89 -15.09 7.07
N ALA A 325 34.76 -15.37 7.73
CA ALA A 325 34.59 -16.58 8.55
C ALA A 325 34.80 -17.86 7.73
N LYS A 326 34.24 -17.92 6.53
CA LYS A 326 34.44 -19.03 5.58
C LYS A 326 35.89 -19.16 5.14
N SER A 327 36.55 -18.04 4.81
CA SER A 327 37.96 -18.03 4.43
C SER A 327 38.87 -18.53 5.56
N ARG A 328 38.58 -18.17 6.81
CA ARG A 328 39.27 -18.64 8.02
C ARG A 328 39.06 -20.14 8.25
N LYS A 329 37.82 -20.63 8.15
CA LYS A 329 37.49 -22.05 8.33
C LYS A 329 38.25 -22.94 7.33
N ASN A 330 38.40 -22.48 6.09
CA ASN A 330 39.11 -23.22 5.05
C ASN A 330 40.65 -23.26 5.27
N GLN A 331 41.22 -22.43 6.15
CA GLN A 331 42.68 -22.42 6.36
C GLN A 331 43.19 -23.72 6.97
N LEU A 332 42.43 -24.32 7.89
CA LEU A 332 42.81 -25.60 8.49
C LEU A 332 42.86 -26.70 7.44
N GLU A 333 41.84 -26.80 6.59
CA GLU A 333 41.80 -27.79 5.50
C GLU A 333 42.95 -27.59 4.52
N HIS A 334 43.23 -26.35 4.12
CA HIS A 334 44.38 -26.04 3.28
C HIS A 334 45.72 -26.43 3.94
N ALA A 335 45.88 -26.14 5.23
CA ALA A 335 47.11 -26.47 5.97
C ALA A 335 47.30 -27.98 6.11
N LEU A 336 46.24 -28.74 6.41
CA LEU A 336 46.29 -30.21 6.47
C LEU A 336 46.66 -30.83 5.13
N LYS A 337 46.09 -30.33 4.02
CA LYS A 337 46.42 -30.79 2.67
C LYS A 337 47.89 -30.53 2.34
N GLU A 338 48.37 -29.30 2.55
CA GLU A 338 49.76 -28.94 2.28
C GLU A 338 50.75 -29.69 3.18
N SER A 339 50.38 -29.98 4.44
CA SER A 339 51.18 -30.80 5.35
C SER A 339 51.33 -32.23 4.83
N LYS A 340 50.24 -32.85 4.35
CA LYS A 340 50.26 -34.18 3.73
C LYS A 340 51.10 -34.21 2.46
N ASP A 341 50.99 -33.18 1.63
CA ASP A 341 51.82 -33.03 0.42
C ASP A 341 53.32 -32.93 0.78
N LEU A 342 53.65 -32.19 1.84
CA LEU A 342 55.02 -32.08 2.35
C LEU A 342 55.55 -33.42 2.90
N GLU A 343 54.75 -34.14 3.68
CA GLU A 343 55.10 -35.46 4.20
C GLU A 343 55.40 -36.46 3.08
N ASN A 344 54.53 -36.53 2.07
CA ASN A 344 54.73 -37.38 0.89
C ASN A 344 56.02 -37.01 0.14
N LEU A 345 56.31 -35.71 0.01
CA LEU A 345 57.53 -35.23 -0.63
C LEU A 345 58.79 -35.62 0.16
N ILE A 346 58.76 -35.53 1.50
CA ILE A 346 59.86 -35.97 2.36
C ILE A 346 60.07 -37.48 2.22
N ARG A 347 59.00 -38.27 2.30
CA ARG A 347 59.03 -39.74 2.12
C ARG A 347 59.62 -40.12 0.77
N LEU A 348 59.17 -39.49 -0.31
CA LEU A 348 59.68 -39.75 -1.66
C LEU A 348 61.16 -39.38 -1.80
N LYS A 349 61.61 -38.26 -1.21
CA LYS A 349 63.03 -37.89 -1.20
C LYS A 349 63.89 -38.93 -0.48
N VAL A 350 63.42 -39.46 0.66
CA VAL A 350 64.10 -40.53 1.40
C VAL A 350 64.15 -41.80 0.55
N TYR A 351 63.03 -42.21 -0.05
CA TYR A 351 62.94 -43.37 -0.93
C TYR A 351 63.93 -43.26 -2.11
N LEU A 352 63.96 -42.13 -2.81
CA LEU A 352 64.90 -41.90 -3.91
C LEU A 352 66.36 -41.97 -3.46
N LYS A 353 66.67 -41.49 -2.24
CA LYS A 353 68.02 -41.61 -1.66
C LYS A 353 68.40 -43.08 -1.39
N THR A 354 67.47 -43.85 -0.83
CA THR A 354 67.66 -45.30 -0.60
C THR A 354 67.85 -46.04 -1.93
N MET A 355 66.99 -45.80 -2.91
CA MET A 355 67.08 -46.41 -4.24
C MET A 355 68.38 -46.03 -4.95
N LYS A 356 68.84 -44.78 -4.83
CA LYS A 356 70.16 -44.37 -5.34
C LYS A 356 71.28 -45.22 -4.76
N GLY A 357 71.24 -45.50 -3.46
CA GLY A 357 72.19 -46.37 -2.78
C GLY A 357 72.16 -47.80 -3.32
N ILE A 358 70.96 -48.35 -3.55
CA ILE A 358 70.77 -49.70 -4.12
C ILE A 358 71.29 -49.75 -5.56
N PHE A 359 70.85 -48.84 -6.44
CA PHE A 359 71.27 -48.79 -7.84
C PHE A 359 72.78 -48.60 -8.00
N SER A 360 73.44 -47.95 -7.05
CA SER A 360 74.89 -47.75 -7.10
C SER A 360 75.69 -49.07 -7.05
N LYS A 361 75.07 -50.15 -6.56
CA LYS A 361 75.64 -51.51 -6.43
C LYS A 361 75.28 -52.46 -7.59
N LEU A 362 74.47 -52.02 -8.55
CA LEU A 362 74.03 -52.84 -9.69
C LEU A 362 75.06 -52.83 -10.84
N PRO A 363 74.97 -53.79 -11.79
CA PRO A 363 75.75 -53.79 -13.04
C PRO A 363 75.57 -52.50 -13.86
N ALA A 364 76.53 -52.21 -14.75
CA ALA A 364 76.65 -50.90 -15.42
C ALA A 364 75.37 -50.43 -16.12
N ASP A 365 74.72 -51.30 -16.90
CA ASP A 365 73.55 -50.94 -17.70
C ASP A 365 72.30 -50.70 -16.82
N GLU A 366 72.09 -51.56 -15.81
CA GLU A 366 71.00 -51.41 -14.84
C GLU A 366 71.18 -50.18 -13.95
N LYS A 367 72.42 -49.89 -13.54
CA LYS A 367 72.78 -48.68 -12.81
C LYS A 367 72.48 -47.43 -13.63
N ALA A 368 72.85 -47.39 -14.91
CA ALA A 368 72.56 -46.27 -15.78
C ALA A 368 71.04 -46.02 -15.92
N ALA A 369 70.25 -47.09 -16.10
CA ALA A 369 68.79 -47.01 -16.16
C ALA A 369 68.18 -46.50 -14.84
N GLY A 370 68.61 -47.04 -13.69
CA GLY A 370 68.13 -46.65 -12.37
C GLY A 370 68.43 -45.18 -12.02
N PHE A 371 69.62 -44.69 -12.36
CA PHE A 371 69.97 -43.27 -12.16
C PHE A 371 69.18 -42.34 -13.09
N THR A 372 68.93 -42.75 -14.33
CA THR A 372 68.08 -42.00 -15.27
C THR A 372 66.66 -41.85 -14.73
N TRP A 373 66.07 -42.94 -14.19
CA TRP A 373 64.75 -42.88 -13.54
C TRP A 373 64.74 -41.93 -12.35
N ILE A 374 65.78 -41.93 -11.49
CA ILE A 374 65.87 -40.98 -10.37
C ILE A 374 65.86 -39.53 -10.84
N GLU A 375 66.58 -39.19 -11.90
CA GLU A 375 66.63 -37.80 -12.41
C GLU A 375 65.30 -37.37 -13.06
N LEU A 376 64.60 -38.28 -13.73
CA LEU A 376 63.23 -38.02 -14.22
C LEU A 376 62.29 -37.68 -13.04
N VAL A 377 62.27 -38.53 -12.01
CA VAL A 377 61.39 -38.31 -10.84
C VAL A 377 61.76 -37.01 -10.10
N LYS A 378 63.05 -36.68 -9.99
CA LYS A 378 63.51 -35.41 -9.39
C LYS A 378 63.08 -34.17 -10.17
N THR A 379 63.06 -34.27 -11.50
CA THR A 379 62.64 -33.15 -12.37
C THR A 379 61.18 -32.84 -12.16
N GLU A 380 60.33 -33.86 -12.13
CA GLU A 380 58.90 -33.72 -11.80
C GLU A 380 58.69 -33.19 -10.37
N LEU A 381 59.48 -33.67 -9.40
CA LEU A 381 59.44 -33.20 -8.01
C LEU A 381 59.68 -31.69 -7.84
N LYS A 382 60.44 -31.04 -8.75
CA LYS A 382 60.66 -29.59 -8.69
C LYS A 382 59.35 -28.80 -8.85
N THR A 383 58.35 -29.37 -9.50
CA THR A 383 57.04 -28.72 -9.73
C THR A 383 56.15 -28.74 -8.48
N ILE A 384 56.41 -29.65 -7.53
CA ILE A 384 55.63 -29.82 -6.30
C ILE A 384 56.37 -29.13 -5.16
N GLN A 385 56.03 -27.86 -4.88
CA GLN A 385 56.62 -27.06 -3.79
C GLN A 385 55.52 -26.55 -2.84
N PRO A 386 55.09 -27.36 -1.85
CA PRO A 386 53.99 -26.98 -0.95
C PRO A 386 54.29 -25.68 -0.16
N ILE A 387 55.52 -25.54 0.35
CA ILE A 387 55.95 -24.36 1.14
C ILE A 387 55.97 -23.09 0.28
N GLU A 388 56.59 -23.13 -0.90
CA GLU A 388 56.62 -21.98 -1.80
C GLU A 388 55.21 -21.59 -2.28
N THR A 389 54.34 -22.57 -2.49
CA THR A 389 52.94 -22.35 -2.85
C THR A 389 52.20 -21.62 -1.74
N ARG A 390 52.38 -22.02 -0.46
CA ARG A 390 51.81 -21.30 0.69
C ARG A 390 52.35 -19.87 0.80
N ILE A 391 53.66 -19.67 0.65
CA ILE A 391 54.25 -18.32 0.66
C ILE A 391 53.66 -17.44 -0.45
N LYS A 392 53.48 -17.98 -1.67
CA LYS A 392 52.83 -17.26 -2.77
C LYS A 392 51.37 -16.90 -2.45
N ARG A 393 50.61 -17.78 -1.78
CA ARG A 393 49.23 -17.50 -1.34
C ARG A 393 49.19 -16.38 -0.31
N ILE A 394 50.03 -16.43 0.73
CA ILE A 394 50.13 -15.36 1.74
C ILE A 394 50.49 -14.02 1.10
N LYS A 395 51.51 -14.00 0.21
CA LYS A 395 51.90 -12.79 -0.51
C LYS A 395 50.78 -12.23 -1.40
N ARG A 396 49.95 -13.11 -1.99
CA ARG A 396 48.77 -12.69 -2.78
C ARG A 396 47.67 -12.14 -1.89
N ALA A 397 47.40 -12.79 -0.75
CA ALA A 397 46.43 -12.35 0.22
C ALA A 397 46.80 -10.95 0.75
N ALA A 398 48.08 -10.71 1.09
CA ALA A 398 48.57 -9.44 1.62
C ALA A 398 48.60 -8.25 0.62
N LYS A 399 48.27 -8.45 -0.67
CA LYS A 399 48.10 -7.33 -1.61
C LYS A 399 46.78 -6.60 -1.31
N LYS A 400 46.67 -5.31 -1.68
CA LYS A 400 45.48 -4.48 -1.39
C LYS A 400 44.18 -5.26 -1.68
N PRO A 401 43.25 -5.34 -0.71
CA PRO A 401 41.99 -6.07 -0.85
C PRO A 401 41.15 -5.47 -1.97
N THR A 402 41.24 -6.07 -3.15
CA THR A 402 40.30 -5.85 -4.26
C THR A 402 39.18 -6.88 -4.17
N LYS A 403 38.07 -6.65 -4.87
CA LYS A 403 36.93 -7.58 -4.93
C LYS A 403 37.30 -9.01 -5.37
N LYS A 404 38.46 -9.19 -6.04
CA LYS A 404 39.03 -10.49 -6.47
C LYS A 404 39.84 -11.23 -5.39
N ILE A 405 40.09 -10.64 -4.21
CA ILE A 405 40.81 -11.34 -3.13
C ILE A 405 39.87 -12.35 -2.47
N LYS A 406 40.07 -13.62 -2.82
CA LYS A 406 39.36 -14.78 -2.24
C LYS A 406 39.87 -15.15 -0.84
N GLU A 407 41.04 -14.66 -0.47
CA GLU A 407 41.72 -14.98 0.78
C GLU A 407 41.58 -13.83 1.79
N LEU A 408 40.43 -13.77 2.44
CA LEU A 408 40.06 -12.75 3.44
C LEU A 408 40.38 -13.17 4.88
N TRP A 409 41.02 -14.34 5.06
CA TRP A 409 41.20 -14.95 6.38
C TRP A 409 42.01 -14.11 7.38
N TYR A 410 42.88 -13.23 6.88
CA TYR A 410 43.73 -12.34 7.70
C TYR A 410 43.12 -10.96 7.95
N VAL A 411 41.98 -10.64 7.33
CA VAL A 411 41.31 -9.35 7.46
C VAL A 411 40.36 -9.38 8.67
N ASP A 412 40.21 -8.25 9.34
CA ASP A 412 39.27 -8.12 10.46
C ASP A 412 37.81 -7.99 9.98
N PRO A 413 36.85 -8.58 10.71
CA PRO A 413 35.43 -8.35 10.45
C PRO A 413 35.09 -6.86 10.53
N LEU A 414 34.18 -6.43 9.67
CA LEU A 414 33.61 -5.09 9.74
C LEU A 414 32.71 -4.98 11.00
N PRO A 415 32.80 -3.87 11.75
CA PRO A 415 31.93 -3.64 12.90
C PRO A 415 30.50 -3.30 12.45
N ASP A 416 29.54 -3.44 13.36
CA ASP A 416 28.11 -3.24 13.08
C ASP A 416 27.73 -1.79 12.71
N ASP A 417 28.59 -0.82 13.03
CA ASP A 417 28.46 0.60 12.71
C ASP A 417 29.20 1.01 11.42
N HIS A 418 29.84 0.06 10.73
CA HIS A 418 30.55 0.32 9.49
C HIS A 418 29.64 0.95 8.43
N GLN A 419 30.14 1.99 7.74
CA GLN A 419 29.44 2.68 6.65
C GLN A 419 30.16 2.41 5.32
N PRO A 420 29.62 1.52 4.46
CA PRO A 420 30.17 1.27 3.15
C PRO A 420 29.95 2.48 2.23
N ASP A 421 30.97 2.86 1.47
CA ASP A 421 30.83 3.80 0.37
C ASP A 421 30.24 3.07 -0.84
N PHE A 422 28.91 2.98 -0.88
CA PHE A 422 28.19 2.29 -1.94
C PHE A 422 28.42 2.92 -3.32
N GLU A 423 28.64 4.23 -3.43
CA GLU A 423 28.92 4.89 -4.71
C GLU A 423 30.26 4.43 -5.29
N ALA A 424 31.31 4.40 -4.46
CA ALA A 424 32.61 3.86 -4.87
C ALA A 424 32.52 2.37 -5.22
N ILE A 425 31.77 1.58 -4.45
CA ILE A 425 31.58 0.14 -4.70
C ILE A 425 30.87 -0.10 -6.03
N TYR A 426 29.77 0.60 -6.32
CA TYR A 426 29.04 0.48 -7.58
C TYR A 426 29.82 1.05 -8.77
N ALA A 427 30.63 2.09 -8.57
CA ALA A 427 31.52 2.62 -9.60
C ALA A 427 32.61 1.59 -9.97
N GLU A 428 33.16 0.87 -9.00
CA GLU A 428 34.10 -0.22 -9.25
C GLU A 428 33.41 -1.38 -9.98
N GLU A 429 32.17 -1.75 -9.60
CA GLU A 429 31.38 -2.77 -10.30
C GLU A 429 31.15 -2.45 -11.78
N ARG A 430 30.73 -1.21 -12.09
CA ARG A 430 30.45 -0.80 -13.47
C ARG A 430 31.68 -0.82 -14.37
N ARG A 431 32.87 -0.50 -13.84
CA ARG A 431 34.13 -0.61 -14.61
C ARG A 431 34.43 -2.04 -15.05
N HIS A 432 33.96 -3.04 -14.30
CA HIS A 432 34.21 -4.45 -14.60
C HIS A 432 33.20 -5.09 -15.56
N TYR A 433 32.17 -4.36 -15.99
CA TYR A 433 31.22 -4.80 -17.04
C TYR A 433 31.55 -4.23 -18.43
N ILE A 434 32.53 -3.33 -18.52
CA ILE A 434 32.93 -2.65 -19.76
C ILE A 434 34.27 -3.21 -20.32
N ASP A 435 34.99 -4.01 -19.53
CA ASP A 435 36.12 -4.86 -19.96
C ASP A 435 35.69 -6.33 -20.06
#